data_AF-A0A1I5FVI3-F1
#
_entry.id   AF-A0A1I5FVI3-F1
#
_cell.length_a   1.000
_cell.length_b   1.000
_cell.length_c   1.000
_cell.angle_alpha   90.00
_cell.angle_beta   90.00
_cell.angle_gamma   90.00
#
_symmetry.space_group_name_H-M   'P 1'
#
loop_
_entity.id
_entity.type
_entity.pdbx_description
1 polymer ?
#
loop_
_entity_poly.entity_id
_entity_poly.type
_entity_poly.pdbx_seq_one_letter_code
_entity_poly.pdbx_strand_id
1 'polypeptide(L)'
;MLIKTYTEELSVCKVQNISQVDFSDKFCFLGKTDEEISLVCLTNKVPENVTQRDDGWKMFRIEGELDFSLIGILSEISAILAEMRSEFSPYRLIIQIIF
;
A
#
# COMPACT_ATOMS: atom_id res chain seq x y z
N MET A 1 17.67 -5.65 -3.76
CA MET A 1 16.67 -5.22 -2.75
C MET A 1 16.28 -6.40 -1.87
N LEU A 2 16.06 -6.17 -0.58
CA LEU A 2 15.47 -7.17 0.31
C LEU A 2 13.96 -6.90 0.43
N ILE A 3 13.16 -7.97 0.52
CA ILE A 3 11.70 -7.86 0.62
C ILE A 3 11.26 -8.40 1.97
N LYS A 4 10.44 -7.61 2.67
CA LYS A 4 9.79 -7.99 3.91
C LYS A 4 8.29 -8.15 3.70
N THR A 5 7.77 -9.32 3.99
CA THR A 5 6.34 -9.64 3.89
C THR A 5 5.61 -9.41 5.21
N TYR A 6 4.35 -9.01 5.12
CA TYR A 6 3.46 -8.84 6.27
C TYR A 6 2.26 -9.80 6.16
N THR A 7 1.79 -10.30 7.29
CA THR A 7 0.64 -11.23 7.34
C THR A 7 -0.68 -10.48 7.49
N GLU A 8 -0.62 -9.25 7.98
CA GLU A 8 -1.75 -8.35 8.12
C GLU A 8 -2.45 -8.10 6.78
N GLU A 9 -3.78 -7.99 6.82
CA GLU A 9 -4.60 -7.66 5.65
C GLU A 9 -4.91 -6.17 5.61
N LEU A 10 -4.76 -5.59 4.43
CA LEU A 10 -5.08 -4.20 4.17
C LEU A 10 -6.37 -4.08 3.36
N SER A 11 -6.97 -2.91 3.50
CA SER A 11 -8.04 -2.42 2.65
C SER A 11 -7.57 -1.21 1.86
N VAL A 12 -8.02 -1.11 0.61
CA VAL A 12 -7.95 0.10 -0.20
C VAL A 12 -9.34 0.73 -0.19
N CYS A 13 -9.44 1.98 0.24
CA CYS A 13 -10.70 2.66 0.44
C CYS A 13 -10.72 4.03 -0.24
N LYS A 14 -11.92 4.51 -0.59
CA LYS A 14 -12.19 5.92 -0.83
C LYS A 14 -12.92 6.47 0.38
N VAL A 15 -12.46 7.58 0.96
CA VAL A 15 -13.09 8.21 2.12
C VAL A 15 -13.71 9.56 1.75
N GLN A 16 -14.78 9.95 2.44
CA GLN A 16 -15.40 11.26 2.23
C GLN A 16 -14.48 12.42 2.64
N ASN A 17 -13.72 12.23 3.71
CA ASN A 17 -12.74 13.18 4.25
C ASN A 17 -11.80 12.45 5.23
N ILE A 18 -10.77 13.14 5.69
CA ILE A 18 -9.72 12.54 6.54
C ILE A 18 -10.04 12.52 8.04
N SER A 19 -11.22 12.97 8.47
CA SER A 19 -11.52 13.17 9.91
C SER A 19 -11.48 11.89 10.75
N GLN A 20 -11.70 10.73 10.14
CA GLN A 20 -11.69 9.42 10.78
C GLN A 20 -10.43 8.59 10.44
N VAL A 21 -9.45 9.17 9.73
CA VAL A 21 -8.22 8.48 9.36
C VAL A 21 -7.28 8.44 10.58
N ASP A 22 -6.91 7.23 11.01
CA ASP A 22 -5.93 7.03 12.07
C ASP A 22 -4.50 7.03 11.50
N PHE A 23 -3.84 8.18 11.54
CA PHE A 23 -2.43 8.31 11.13
C PHE A 23 -1.44 7.74 12.15
N SER A 24 -1.90 7.33 13.34
CA SER A 24 -1.04 6.72 14.35
C SER A 24 -0.86 5.21 14.15
N ASP A 25 -1.64 4.60 13.26
CA ASP A 25 -1.55 3.18 12.97
C ASP A 25 -0.26 2.82 12.22
N LYS A 26 0.15 1.56 12.35
CA LYS A 26 1.38 0.99 11.78
C LYS A 26 1.42 1.13 10.26
N PHE A 27 0.27 1.04 9.60
CA PHE A 27 0.13 1.19 8.16
C PHE A 27 -1.02 2.14 7.85
N CYS A 28 -0.68 3.31 7.32
CA CYS A 28 -1.64 4.31 6.88
C CYS A 28 -1.03 5.07 5.69
N PHE A 29 -1.62 4.90 4.50
CA PHE A 29 -1.25 5.67 3.32
C PHE A 29 -2.44 6.45 2.84
N LEU A 30 -2.27 7.76 2.70
CA LEU A 30 -3.28 8.65 2.18
C LEU A 30 -2.81 9.21 0.84
N GLY A 31 -3.59 8.94 -0.20
CA GLY A 31 -3.49 9.59 -1.50
C GLY A 31 -4.63 10.58 -1.66
N LYS A 32 -4.34 11.79 -2.13
CA LYS A 32 -5.36 12.78 -2.48
C LYS A 32 -5.14 13.24 -3.90
N THR A 33 -6.17 13.12 -4.74
CA THR A 33 -6.23 13.72 -6.07
C THR A 33 -7.28 14.83 -6.07
N ASP A 34 -7.55 15.42 -7.23
CA ASP A 34 -8.72 16.27 -7.46
C ASP A 34 -10.04 15.48 -7.52
N GLU A 35 -9.98 14.17 -7.72
CA GLU A 35 -11.16 13.29 -7.82
C GLU A 35 -11.53 12.61 -6.51
N GLU A 36 -10.54 12.25 -5.67
CA GLU A 36 -10.79 11.43 -4.48
C GLU A 36 -9.75 11.56 -3.37
N ILE A 37 -10.09 10.96 -2.22
CA ILE A 37 -9.19 10.68 -1.11
C ILE A 37 -9.11 9.15 -0.96
N SER A 38 -8.00 8.57 -1.39
CA SER A 38 -7.72 7.15 -1.28
C SER A 38 -6.98 6.87 0.03
N LEU A 39 -7.45 5.88 0.78
CA LEU A 39 -6.84 5.42 2.02
C LEU A 39 -6.42 3.96 1.86
N VAL A 40 -5.21 3.64 2.30
CA VAL A 40 -4.79 2.27 2.56
C VAL A 40 -4.52 2.12 4.05
N CYS A 41 -5.23 1.21 4.70
CA CYS A 41 -5.07 0.93 6.14
C CYS A 41 -5.31 -0.55 6.44
N LEU A 42 -5.08 -0.96 7.69
CA LEU A 42 -5.45 -2.29 8.16
C LEU A 42 -6.96 -2.54 8.00
N THR A 43 -7.35 -3.74 7.56
CA THR A 43 -8.75 -4.08 7.23
C THR A 43 -9.71 -3.92 8.41
N ASN A 44 -9.21 -4.14 9.63
CA ASN A 44 -9.95 -3.97 10.89
C ASN A 44 -9.96 -2.52 11.41
N LYS A 45 -9.35 -1.59 10.69
CA LYS A 45 -9.17 -0.17 11.04
C LYS A 45 -9.78 0.76 9.99
N VAL A 46 -10.53 0.19 9.05
CA VAL A 46 -11.26 0.96 8.04
C VAL A 46 -12.27 1.89 8.73
N PRO A 47 -12.25 3.20 8.43
CA PRO A 47 -13.19 4.14 9.03
C PRO A 47 -14.61 3.94 8.51
N GLU A 48 -15.60 4.50 9.23
CA GLU A 48 -17.01 4.37 8.85
C GLU A 48 -17.37 5.24 7.65
N ASN A 49 -16.65 6.34 7.43
CA ASN A 49 -16.90 7.30 6.36
C ASN A 49 -16.34 6.88 4.98
N VAL A 50 -16.14 5.58 4.74
CA VAL A 50 -15.76 5.05 3.43
C VAL A 50 -16.94 5.09 2.45
N THR A 51 -16.66 5.52 1.22
CA THR A 51 -17.62 5.48 0.10
C THR A 51 -17.39 4.28 -0.81
N GLN A 52 -16.16 3.77 -0.84
CA GLN A 52 -15.78 2.54 -1.53
C GLN A 52 -14.70 1.83 -0.72
N ARG A 53 -14.73 0.50 -0.71
CA ARG A 53 -13.81 -0.34 0.04
C ARG A 53 -13.51 -1.60 -0.75
N ASP A 54 -12.24 -1.98 -0.80
CA ASP A 54 -11.76 -3.21 -1.39
C ASP A 54 -10.75 -3.89 -0.44
N ASP A 55 -11.07 -5.12 -0.04
CA ASP A 55 -10.37 -5.85 1.03
C ASP A 55 -9.46 -6.96 0.48
N GLY A 56 -8.72 -7.61 1.40
CA GLY A 56 -7.91 -8.79 1.11
C GLY A 56 -6.56 -8.47 0.47
N TRP A 57 -6.11 -7.21 0.58
CA TRP A 57 -4.80 -6.83 0.09
C TRP A 57 -3.71 -7.32 1.03
N LYS A 58 -2.65 -7.88 0.46
CA LYS A 58 -1.41 -8.27 1.15
C LYS A 58 -0.35 -7.23 0.90
N MET A 59 0.53 -7.05 1.87
CA MET A 59 1.60 -6.05 1.77
C MET A 59 2.96 -6.67 1.93
N PHE A 60 3.89 -6.11 1.16
CA PHE A 60 5.32 -6.28 1.38
C PHE A 60 6.01 -4.94 1.27
N ARG A 61 7.17 -4.85 1.91
CA ARG A 61 8.02 -3.67 1.95
C ARG A 61 9.34 -4.00 1.30
N ILE A 62 9.83 -3.08 0.50
CA ILE A 62 11.23 -3.08 0.06
C ILE A 62 12.06 -2.53 1.21
N GLU A 63 12.93 -3.34 1.78
CA GLU A 63 13.79 -2.91 2.88
C GLU A 63 14.95 -2.05 2.39
N GLY A 64 15.24 -1.00 3.16
CA GLY A 64 16.15 0.07 2.79
C GLY A 64 15.41 1.36 2.44
N GLU A 65 16.08 2.49 2.62
CA GLU A 65 15.63 3.81 2.16
C GLU A 65 16.20 4.03 0.76
N LEU A 66 15.33 4.40 -0.19
CA LEU A 66 15.68 4.63 -1.58
C LEU A 66 15.87 6.12 -1.81
N ASP A 67 17.08 6.54 -2.19
CA ASP A 67 17.39 7.93 -2.48
C ASP A 67 16.39 8.57 -3.48
N PHE A 68 15.85 9.74 -3.14
CA PHE A 68 14.94 10.52 -3.99
C PHE A 68 15.49 10.85 -5.39
N SER A 69 16.80 10.78 -5.60
CA SER A 69 17.48 10.99 -6.89
C SER A 69 17.51 9.74 -7.79
N LEU A 70 17.03 8.58 -7.30
CA LEU A 70 17.03 7.34 -8.06
C LEU A 70 16.12 7.43 -9.30
N ILE A 71 16.75 7.51 -10.47
CA ILE A 71 16.07 7.42 -11.77
C ILE A 71 15.82 5.95 -12.10
N GLY A 72 14.59 5.62 -12.49
CA GLY A 72 14.24 4.28 -13.00
C GLY A 72 13.96 3.23 -11.92
N ILE A 73 13.88 3.61 -10.65
CA ILE A 73 13.65 2.68 -9.53
C ILE A 73 12.38 1.85 -9.69
N LEU A 74 11.32 2.42 -10.24
CA LEU A 74 10.07 1.69 -10.54
C LEU A 74 10.28 0.55 -11.53
N SER A 75 11.22 0.68 -12.47
CA SER A 75 11.56 -0.38 -13.43
C SER A 75 12.25 -1.56 -12.75
N GLU A 76 13.16 -1.28 -11.82
CA GLU A 76 13.85 -2.32 -11.03
C GLU A 76 12.86 -3.07 -10.15
N ILE A 77 11.98 -2.33 -9.45
CA ILE A 77 10.93 -2.92 -8.62
C ILE A 77 9.98 -3.78 -9.46
N SER A 78 9.55 -3.28 -10.63
CA SER A 78 8.65 -4.02 -11.52
C SER A 78 9.27 -5.32 -12.03
N ALA A 79 10.58 -5.33 -12.33
CA ALA A 79 11.29 -6.53 -12.74
C ALA A 79 11.29 -7.60 -11.62
N ILE A 80 11.58 -7.19 -10.39
CA ILE A 80 11.55 -8.09 -9.22
C ILE A 80 10.16 -8.69 -9.00
N LEU A 81 9.10 -7.87 -9.11
CA LEU A 81 7.72 -8.35 -8.96
C LEU A 81 7.32 -9.34 -10.05
N ALA A 82 7.82 -9.15 -11.27
CA ALA A 82 7.56 -10.04 -12.38
C ALA A 82 8.20 -11.42 -12.14
N GLU A 83 9.41 -11.47 -11.58
CA GLU A 83 10.09 -12.72 -11.20
C GLU A 83 9.31 -13.47 -10.10
N MET A 84 8.76 -12.74 -9.13
CA MET A 84 8.01 -13.32 -8.01
C MET A 84 6.52 -13.59 -8.31
N ARG A 85 6.07 -13.37 -9.56
CA ARG A 85 4.65 -13.42 -9.92
C ARG A 85 3.95 -14.71 -9.50
N SER A 86 4.62 -15.86 -9.57
CA SER A 86 4.05 -17.15 -9.17
C SER A 86 3.76 -17.24 -7.67
N GLU A 87 4.57 -16.60 -6.82
CA GLU A 87 4.36 -16.56 -5.37
C GLU A 87 3.17 -15.66 -4.99
N PHE A 88 2.88 -14.66 -5.84
CA PHE A 88 1.83 -13.68 -5.58
C PHE A 88 0.53 -13.92 -6.35
N SER A 89 0.43 -15.00 -7.12
CA SER A 89 -0.64 -15.19 -8.11
C SER A 89 -2.08 -15.28 -7.59
N PRO A 90 -2.41 -15.40 -6.28
CA PRO A 90 -3.78 -15.18 -5.81
C PRO A 90 -4.00 -13.85 -5.09
N TYR A 91 -2.94 -13.08 -4.79
CA TYR A 91 -3.02 -11.95 -3.86
C TYR A 91 -3.10 -10.62 -4.60
N ARG A 92 -3.89 -9.69 -4.03
CA ARG A 92 -3.81 -8.26 -4.35
C ARG A 92 -2.68 -7.65 -3.53
N LEU A 93 -1.80 -6.88 -4.14
CA LEU A 93 -0.52 -6.51 -3.53
C LEU A 93 -0.38 -5.01 -3.36
N ILE A 94 -0.03 -4.59 -2.15
CA ILE A 94 0.48 -3.25 -1.85
C ILE A 94 1.97 -3.36 -1.57
N ILE A 95 2.72 -2.43 -2.17
CA ILE A 95 4.18 -2.35 -2.03
C ILE A 95 4.49 -1.08 -1.27
N GLN A 96 5.06 -1.24 -0.08
CA GLN A 96 5.62 -0.11 0.64
C GLN A 96 7.06 0.12 0.19
N ILE A 97 7.31 1.30 -0.34
CA ILE A 97 8.64 1.82 -0.66
C ILE A 97 8.93 2.95 0.31
N ILE A 98 10.13 2.97 0.87
CA ILE A 98 10.62 4.07 1.71
C ILE A 98 11.64 4.82 0.88
N PHE A 99 11.47 6.13 0.76
CA PHE A 99 12.38 7.04 0.08
C PHE A 99 13.06 7.96 1.09
#